data_AF-A0A7W0STX8-F1
#
_entry.id   AF-A0A7W0STX8-F1
#
_cell.length_a   1.000
_cell.length_b   1.000
_cell.length_c   1.000
_cell.angle_alpha   90.00
_cell.angle_beta   90.00
_cell.angle_gamma   90.00
#
_symmetry.space_group_name_H-M   'P 1'
#
loop_
_entity.id
_entity.type
_entity.pdbx_description
1 polymer ?
#
loop_
_entity_poly.entity_id
_entity_poly.type
_entity_poly.pdbx_seq_one_letter_code
_entity_poly.pdbx_strand_id
1 'polypeptide(L)' 'ELAETENRVAVARQVYNDSVLTYNNAIQTFPGLVIAGPFGFSIREFFEVEEEAQREVPVVDF' A
#
# COMPACT_ATOMS: atom_id res chain seq x y z
N GLU A 1 2.25 -9.70 -22.56
CA GLU A 1 3.05 -10.11 -21.38
C GLU A 1 3.41 -8.94 -20.46
N LEU A 2 3.81 -7.76 -20.96
CA LEU A 2 4.03 -6.57 -20.11
C LEU A 2 2.76 -6.08 -19.38
N ALA A 3 1.64 -5.96 -20.10
CA ALA A 3 0.35 -5.55 -19.51
C ALA A 3 -0.16 -6.50 -18.41
N GLU A 4 0.21 -7.79 -18.48
CA GLU A 4 -0.17 -8.77 -17.47
C GLU A 4 0.67 -8.58 -16.19
N THR A 5 1.97 -8.29 -16.35
CA THR A 5 2.86 -7.97 -15.23
C THR A 5 2.49 -6.64 -14.59
N GLU A 6 2.15 -5.61 -15.37
CA GLU A 6 1.67 -4.32 -14.87
C GLU A 6 0.37 -4.46 -14.08
N ASN A 7 -0.56 -5.27 -14.58
CA ASN A 7 -1.81 -5.56 -13.88
C ASN A 7 -1.52 -6.29 -12.55
N ARG A 8 -0.64 -7.30 -12.53
CA ARG A 8 -0.24 -7.99 -11.28
C ARG A 8 0.37 -7.03 -10.26
N VAL A 9 1.21 -6.09 -10.70
CA VAL A 9 1.79 -5.07 -9.82
C VAL A 9 0.70 -4.14 -9.26
N ALA A 10 -0.25 -3.69 -10.08
CA ALA A 10 -1.38 -2.88 -9.63
C ALA A 10 -2.25 -3.62 -8.60
N VAL A 11 -2.58 -4.88 -8.85
CA VAL A 11 -3.35 -5.73 -7.93
C VAL A 11 -2.60 -5.96 -6.61
N ALA A 12 -1.29 -6.26 -6.67
CA ALA A 12 -0.49 -6.46 -5.47
C ALA A 12 -0.45 -5.21 -4.58
N ARG A 13 -0.39 -4.01 -5.19
CA ARG A 13 -0.47 -2.73 -4.47
C ARG A 13 -1.82 -2.53 -3.81
N GLN A 14 -2.91 -2.81 -4.53
CA GLN A 14 -4.25 -2.72 -3.98
C GLN A 14 -4.40 -3.64 -2.75
N VAL A 15 -3.97 -4.90 -2.88
CA VAL A 15 -4.02 -5.87 -1.77
C VAL A 15 -3.19 -5.41 -0.56
N TYR A 16 -2.01 -4.83 -0.79
CA TYR A 16 -1.20 -4.26 0.29
C TYR A 16 -1.93 -3.11 0.98
N ASN A 17 -2.46 -2.15 0.22
CA ASN A 17 -3.14 -0.99 0.75
C ASN A 17 -4.42 -1.39 1.50
N ASP A 18 -5.21 -2.33 0.99
CA ASP A 18 -6.40 -2.87 1.66
C ASP A 18 -6.04 -3.56 3.00
N SER A 19 -4.91 -4.27 3.03
CA SER A 19 -4.39 -4.90 4.25
C SER A 19 -3.96 -3.87 5.28
N VAL A 20 -3.24 -2.83 4.86
CA VAL A 20 -2.83 -1.71 5.72
C VAL A 20 -4.05 -0.96 6.25
N LEU A 21 -5.04 -0.69 5.40
CA LEU A 21 -6.30 -0.05 5.79
C LEU A 21 -7.01 -0.86 6.88
N THR A 22 -7.16 -2.16 6.66
CA THR A 22 -7.84 -3.06 7.61
C THR A 22 -7.10 -3.11 8.94
N TYR A 23 -5.77 -3.24 8.90
CA TYR A 23 -4.93 -3.24 10.09
C TYR A 23 -5.03 -1.91 10.86
N ASN A 24 -4.87 -0.78 10.17
CA ASN A 24 -4.94 0.55 10.77
C ASN A 24 -6.31 0.82 11.39
N ASN A 25 -7.39 0.40 10.72
CA ASN A 25 -8.74 0.50 11.27
C ASN A 25 -8.89 -0.39 12.52
N ALA A 26 -8.37 -1.62 12.49
CA ALA A 26 -8.45 -2.53 13.62
C ALA A 26 -7.75 -1.99 14.86
N ILE A 27 -6.57 -1.38 14.74
CA ILE A 27 -5.83 -0.82 15.89
C ILE A 27 -6.37 0.54 16.37
N GLN A 28 -7.14 1.25 15.54
CA GLN A 28 -7.74 2.56 15.86
C GLN A 28 -9.20 2.47 16.33
N THR A 29 -9.83 1.29 16.25
CA THR A 29 -11.21 1.06 16.70
C THR A 29 -11.25 0.27 17.98
N PHE A 30 -12.33 0.38 18.76
CA PHE A 30 -12.54 -0.47 19.93
C PHE A 30 -12.84 -1.91 19.48
N PRO A 31 -12.23 -2.96 20.07
CA PRO A 31 -11.34 -2.94 21.24
C PRO A 31 -9.84 -2.75 20.94
N GLY A 32 -9.44 -2.74 19.68
CA GLY A 32 -8.04 -2.66 19.26
C GLY A 32 -7.28 -1.45 19.82
N LEU A 33 -7.93 -0.29 20.01
CA LEU A 33 -7.30 0.89 20.62
C LEU A 33 -6.72 0.61 22.03
N VAL A 34 -7.37 -0.26 22.81
CA VAL A 34 -6.95 -0.61 24.18
C VAL A 34 -5.74 -1.54 24.19
N ILE A 35 -5.63 -2.39 23.17
CA ILE A 35 -4.58 -3.41 23.03
C ILE A 35 -3.39 -2.84 22.24
N ALA A 36 -3.63 -1.88 21.33
CA ALA A 36 -2.62 -1.38 20.41
C ALA A 36 -1.40 -0.80 21.13
N GLY A 37 -1.62 0.08 22.11
CA GLY A 37 -0.53 0.71 22.87
C GLY A 37 0.34 -0.27 23.65
N PRO A 38 -0.23 -1.07 24.59
CA PRO A 38 0.56 -1.98 25.43
C PRO A 38 1.29 -3.09 24.65
N PHE A 39 0.77 -3.50 23.50
CA PHE A 39 1.35 -4.56 22.67
C PHE A 39 2.20 -4.01 21.50
N GLY A 40 2.37 -2.68 21.41
CA GLY A 40 3.25 -2.05 20.43
C GLY A 40 2.72 -2.06 18.99
N PHE A 41 1.41 -2.16 18.78
CA PHE A 41 0.81 -1.98 17.47
C PHE A 41 0.70 -0.49 17.12
N SER A 42 1.25 -0.11 15.97
CA SER A 42 1.28 1.27 15.48
C SER A 42 0.76 1.34 14.05
N ILE A 43 0.29 2.53 13.63
CA ILE A 43 -0.20 2.77 12.28
C ILE A 43 0.89 2.44 11.25
N ARG A 44 0.49 1.75 10.18
CA ARG A 44 1.34 1.48 9.02
C ARG A 44 1.01 2.43 7.89
N GLU A 45 2.04 2.80 7.13
CA GLU A 45 1.90 3.67 5.96
C GLU A 45 1.37 2.87 4.76
N PHE A 46 0.60 3.54 3.91
CA PHE A 46 0.16 2.98 2.64
C PHE A 46 1.33 2.93 1.66
N PHE A 47 1.24 2.00 0.71
CA PHE A 47 2.14 2.00 -0.43
C PHE A 47 1.67 3.07 -1.41
N GLU A 48 2.27 4.25 -1.30
CA GLU A 48 2.10 5.34 -2.24
C GLU A 48 3.13 5.22 -3.36
N VAL A 49 2.68 5.35 -4.60
CA VAL A 49 3.59 5.53 -5.74
C VAL A 49 3.85 7.03 -5.81
N GLU A 50 5.11 7.45 -5.76
CA GLU A 50 5.52 8.77 -6.27
C GLU A 50 5.16 8.81 -7.76
N GLU A 51 3.91 9.17 -8.07
CA GLU A 51 3.36 9.15 -9.43
C GLU A 51 4.12 10.10 -10.38
N GLU A 52 4.94 11.01 -9.84
CA GLU A 52 5.79 11.89 -10.64
C GLU A 52 7.04 11.19 -11.21
N ALA A 53 7.62 10.21 -10.51
CA ALA A 53 8.89 9.60 -10.95
C ALA A 53 8.71 8.46 -11.97
N GLN A 54 7.53 7.84 -12.05
CA GLN A 54 7.25 6.71 -12.97
C GLN A 54 6.46 7.12 -14.22
N ARG A 55 6.07 8.39 -14.35
CA ARG A 55 5.50 8.96 -15.58
C ARG A 55 6.55 9.47 -16.56
N GLU A 56 7.85 9.34 -16.27
CA GLU A 56 8.89 9.46 -17.29
C GLU A 56 8.91 8.19 -18.12
N VAL A 57 8.03 8.20 -19.12
CA VAL A 57 8.04 7.26 -20.25
C VAL A 57 9.47 7.22 -20.78
N PRO A 58 10.15 6.05 -20.84
CA PRO A 58 11.51 6.01 -21.38
C PRO A 58 11.46 6.50 -22.82
N VAL A 59 12.14 7.61 -23.11
CA VAL A 59 12.29 8.14 -24.47
C VAL A 59 13.13 7.13 -25.24
N VAL A 60 12.47 6.36 -26.10
CA VAL A 60 13.15 5.41 -26.99
C VAL A 60 13.74 6.23 -28.13
N ASP A 61 15.06 6.49 -28.06
CA ASP A 61 15.82 6.96 -29.22
C ASP A 61 16.04 5.80 -30.19
N PHE A 62 15.67 6.01 -31.45
CA PHE A 62 15.94 5.12 -32.59
C PHE A 62 17.22 5.54 -33.31
#